data_AF-A0A9P5SC44-F1
#
_entry.id   AF-A0A9P5SC44-F1
#
_cell.length_a   1.000
_cell.length_b   1.000
_cell.length_c   1.000
_cell.angle_alpha   90.00
_cell.angle_beta   90.00
_cell.angle_gamma   90.00
#
_symmetry.space_group_name_H-M   'P 1'
#
loop_
_entity.id
_entity.type
_entity.pdbx_description
1 polymer ?
#
loop_
_entity_poly.entity_id
_entity_poly.type
_entity_poly.pdbx_seq_one_letter_code
_entity_poly.pdbx_strand_id
1 'polypeptide(L)'
;MNMDFNIPMPKPVLQIEARLSPQCSTPYLQMRERIHYFLTSTKASLVCFQLVSGIAEAHDELVRTFVEQIWVAERSGSPSPSPLENNSSQTFLTGTEPVSSSTTLSMGTQICEINSVDLSIHVYQLNDEGATEEFDYDRSGHDQPAMMAHHWVLPCREFEGIWDNLIFDDQVQIKLLEYVYTTFLFSDKNVNPDLVSWN
;
A
#
# COMPACT_ATOMS: atom_id res chain seq x y z
N MET A 1 -5.26 37.51 -24.43
CA MET A 1 -4.72 36.19 -24.82
C MET A 1 -4.62 35.38 -23.54
N ASN A 2 -5.68 34.66 -23.19
CA ASN A 2 -5.62 33.71 -22.07
C ASN A 2 -4.90 32.48 -22.61
N MET A 3 -3.67 32.26 -22.12
CA MET A 3 -3.02 30.97 -22.30
C MET A 3 -3.61 30.05 -21.24
N ASP A 4 -4.63 29.29 -21.62
CA ASP A 4 -5.10 28.17 -20.81
C ASP A 4 -3.96 27.16 -20.74
N PHE A 5 -3.15 27.24 -19.68
CA PHE A 5 -2.26 26.16 -19.27
C PHE A 5 -3.15 25.03 -18.79
N ASN A 6 -3.60 24.20 -19.72
CA ASN A 6 -4.23 22.93 -19.41
C ASN A 6 -3.14 21.99 -18.87
N ILE A 7 -2.75 22.19 -17.61
CA ILE A 7 -1.88 21.27 -16.88
C ILE A 7 -2.67 19.97 -16.79
N PRO A 8 -2.23 18.88 -17.44
CA PRO A 8 -2.93 17.62 -17.36
C PRO A 8 -3.05 17.24 -15.88
N MET A 9 -4.27 17.05 -15.40
CA MET A 9 -4.45 16.57 -14.03
C MET A 9 -3.69 15.25 -13.88
N PRO A 10 -2.92 15.07 -12.79
CA PRO A 10 -2.21 13.83 -12.57
C PRO A 10 -3.20 12.68 -12.54
N LYS A 11 -2.86 11.57 -13.21
CA LYS A 11 -3.70 10.39 -13.17
C LYS A 11 -3.74 9.87 -11.72
N PRO A 12 -4.89 9.34 -11.29
CA PRO A 12 -4.96 8.61 -10.03
C PRO A 12 -3.97 7.43 -10.04
N VAL A 13 -3.38 7.12 -8.89
CA VAL A 13 -2.50 5.95 -8.74
C VAL A 13 -3.30 4.76 -8.25
N LEU A 14 -3.20 3.64 -8.96
CA LEU A 14 -3.74 2.34 -8.58
C LEU A 14 -2.63 1.49 -7.97
N GLN A 15 -2.81 1.09 -6.71
CA GLN A 15 -1.85 0.25 -6.00
C GLN A 15 -2.03 -1.21 -6.42
N ILE A 16 -0.92 -1.88 -6.74
CA ILE A 16 -0.88 -3.28 -7.17
C ILE A 16 0.19 -3.99 -6.39
N GLU A 17 -0.14 -5.17 -5.88
CA GLU A 17 0.77 -6.06 -5.19
C GLU A 17 1.02 -7.29 -6.06
N ALA A 18 2.29 -7.65 -6.27
CA ALA A 18 2.66 -8.81 -7.06
C ALA A 18 3.58 -9.72 -6.25
N ARG A 19 3.06 -10.91 -5.94
CA ARG A 19 3.79 -11.94 -5.21
C ARG A 19 4.55 -12.83 -6.19
N LEU A 20 5.84 -12.91 -6.00
CA LEU A 20 6.69 -13.83 -6.76
C LEU A 20 6.90 -15.12 -6.00
N SER A 21 7.18 -16.18 -6.76
CA SER A 21 7.67 -17.44 -6.22
C SER A 21 9.00 -17.21 -5.49
N PRO A 22 9.26 -17.89 -4.35
CA PRO A 22 10.54 -17.79 -3.63
C PRO A 22 11.76 -18.20 -4.49
N GLN A 23 11.54 -18.95 -5.57
CA GLN A 23 12.60 -19.38 -6.49
C GLN A 23 12.98 -18.32 -7.53
N CYS A 24 12.25 -17.21 -7.60
CA CYS A 24 12.57 -16.14 -8.54
C CYS A 24 13.85 -15.40 -8.12
N SER A 25 14.91 -15.50 -8.93
CA SER A 25 16.14 -14.70 -8.76
C SER A 25 16.17 -13.43 -9.60
N THR A 26 15.08 -13.12 -10.31
CA THR A 26 15.00 -11.93 -11.18
C THR A 26 14.88 -10.67 -10.33
N PRO A 27 15.65 -9.60 -10.59
CA PRO A 27 15.55 -8.36 -9.84
C PRO A 27 14.13 -7.78 -9.86
N TYR A 28 13.66 -7.26 -8.72
CA TYR A 28 12.30 -6.71 -8.58
C TYR A 28 11.98 -5.61 -9.57
N LEU A 29 12.95 -4.74 -9.88
CA LEU A 29 12.76 -3.72 -10.91
C LEU A 29 12.42 -4.34 -12.27
N GLN A 30 13.15 -5.38 -12.68
CA GLN A 30 12.91 -6.03 -13.96
C GLN A 30 11.56 -6.76 -13.97
N MET A 31 11.21 -7.43 -12.88
CA MET A 31 9.92 -8.11 -12.77
C MET A 31 8.75 -7.11 -12.77
N ARG A 32 8.91 -5.96 -12.11
CA ARG A 32 7.93 -4.88 -12.09
C ARG A 32 7.62 -4.37 -13.50
N GLU A 33 8.63 -4.08 -14.31
CA GLU A 33 8.43 -3.61 -15.69
C GLU A 33 7.72 -4.67 -16.55
N ARG A 34 8.03 -5.96 -16.36
CA ARG A 34 7.38 -7.06 -17.08
C ARG A 34 5.92 -7.23 -16.68
N ILE A 35 5.61 -7.13 -15.39
CA ILE A 35 4.24 -7.16 -14.88
C ILE A 35 3.46 -5.95 -15.40
N HIS A 36 4.07 -4.76 -15.37
CA HIS A 36 3.47 -3.56 -15.93
C HIS A 36 3.11 -3.74 -17.42
N TYR A 37 4.05 -4.26 -18.21
CA TYR A 37 3.80 -4.55 -19.62
C TYR A 37 2.70 -5.60 -19.81
N PHE A 38 2.70 -6.67 -19.02
CA PHE A 38 1.65 -7.69 -19.04
C PHE A 38 0.26 -7.08 -18.78
N LEU A 39 0.11 -6.26 -17.74
CA LEU A 39 -1.16 -5.63 -17.38
C LEU A 39 -1.64 -4.66 -18.47
N THR A 40 -0.76 -3.79 -18.95
CA THR A 40 -1.10 -2.78 -19.97
C THR A 40 -1.34 -3.35 -21.36
N SER A 41 -0.72 -4.48 -21.71
CA SER A 41 -0.93 -5.13 -23.01
C SER A 41 -2.12 -6.10 -23.05
N THR A 42 -2.52 -6.67 -21.91
CA THR A 42 -3.55 -7.73 -21.88
C THR A 42 -4.87 -7.32 -21.24
N LYS A 43 -4.89 -6.28 -20.40
CA LYS A 43 -6.09 -5.87 -19.66
C LYS A 43 -6.54 -4.47 -20.10
N ALA A 44 -7.82 -4.33 -20.43
CA ALA A 44 -8.42 -3.01 -20.68
C ALA A 44 -8.79 -2.27 -19.38
N SER A 45 -9.18 -3.03 -18.35
CA SER A 45 -9.57 -2.51 -17.04
C SER A 45 -9.18 -3.47 -15.92
N LEU A 46 -8.96 -2.92 -14.73
CA LEU A 46 -8.70 -3.65 -13.49
C LEU A 46 -9.79 -3.36 -12.48
N VAL A 47 -10.04 -4.30 -11.58
CA VAL A 47 -11.09 -4.20 -10.56
C VAL A 47 -10.41 -4.21 -9.19
N CYS A 48 -10.67 -3.19 -8.37
CA CYS A 48 -10.06 -3.07 -7.05
C CYS A 48 -10.53 -4.19 -6.12
N PHE A 49 -9.64 -4.59 -5.22
CA PHE A 49 -9.79 -5.68 -4.27
C PHE A 49 -10.05 -7.03 -4.95
N GLN A 50 -9.34 -7.31 -6.05
CA GLN A 50 -9.43 -8.57 -6.78
C GLN A 50 -8.07 -9.06 -7.30
N LEU A 51 -7.95 -10.39 -7.43
CA LEU A 51 -6.84 -11.04 -8.09
C LEU A 51 -6.95 -10.90 -9.61
N VAL A 52 -5.83 -10.63 -10.27
CA VAL A 52 -5.74 -10.63 -11.73
C VAL A 52 -5.70 -12.05 -12.26
N SER A 53 -6.65 -12.40 -13.12
CA SER A 53 -6.68 -13.67 -13.85
C SER A 53 -5.79 -13.64 -15.09
N GLY A 54 -5.45 -14.81 -15.65
CA GLY A 54 -4.80 -14.90 -16.96
C GLY A 54 -3.26 -14.84 -16.94
N ILE A 55 -2.63 -15.05 -15.77
CA ILE A 55 -1.16 -15.04 -15.62
C ILE A 55 -0.55 -16.27 -16.29
N ALA A 56 -1.24 -17.41 -16.26
CA ALA A 56 -0.79 -18.67 -16.87
C ALA A 56 -0.68 -18.57 -18.41
N GLU A 57 -1.44 -17.67 -19.02
CA GLU A 57 -1.48 -17.43 -20.46
C GLU A 57 -0.60 -16.22 -20.88
N ALA A 58 0.16 -15.64 -19.95
CA ALA A 58 1.05 -14.53 -20.25
C ALA A 58 2.09 -14.93 -21.33
N HIS A 59 2.32 -14.02 -22.27
CA HIS A 59 3.35 -14.18 -23.30
C HIS A 59 4.77 -14.16 -22.73
N ASP A 60 4.97 -13.44 -21.62
CA ASP A 60 6.24 -13.36 -20.92
C ASP A 60 6.45 -14.61 -20.05
N GLU A 61 7.49 -15.38 -20.38
CA GLU A 61 7.81 -16.63 -19.68
C GLU A 61 8.14 -16.42 -18.19
N LEU A 62 8.81 -15.32 -17.84
CA LEU A 62 9.17 -15.04 -16.45
C LEU A 62 7.93 -14.67 -15.65
N VAL A 63 7.01 -13.89 -16.22
CA VAL A 63 5.73 -13.58 -15.57
C VAL A 63 4.95 -14.87 -15.31
N ARG A 64 4.81 -15.73 -16.32
CA ARG A 64 4.09 -16.99 -16.19
C ARG A 64 4.73 -17.97 -15.19
N THR A 65 6.06 -17.97 -15.11
CA THR A 65 6.80 -18.93 -14.29
C THR A 65 6.91 -18.48 -12.84
N PHE A 66 7.14 -17.19 -12.61
CA PHE A 66 7.55 -16.69 -11.29
C PHE A 66 6.53 -15.79 -10.61
N VAL A 67 5.51 -15.27 -11.30
CA VAL A 67 4.46 -14.48 -10.64
C VAL A 67 3.38 -15.46 -10.15
N GLU A 68 3.26 -15.61 -8.84
CA GLU A 68 2.24 -16.48 -8.24
C GLU A 68 0.89 -15.79 -8.24
N GLN A 69 0.86 -14.50 -7.89
CA GLN A 69 -0.36 -13.72 -7.71
C GLN A 69 -0.12 -12.25 -8.02
N ILE A 70 -1.17 -11.59 -8.53
CA ILE A 70 -1.24 -10.13 -8.65
C ILE A 70 -2.57 -9.70 -8.05
N TRP A 71 -2.51 -8.88 -7.00
CA TRP A 71 -3.65 -8.29 -6.32
C TRP A 71 -3.78 -6.82 -6.69
N VAL A 72 -4.99 -6.40 -7.06
CA VAL A 72 -5.31 -4.99 -7.30
C VAL A 72 -5.86 -4.42 -6.01
N ALA A 73 -5.12 -3.52 -5.37
CA ALA A 73 -5.52 -2.88 -4.13
C ALA A 73 -6.34 -1.61 -4.42
N GLU A 74 -6.28 -0.63 -3.52
CA GLU A 74 -7.05 0.60 -3.63
C GLU A 74 -6.51 1.56 -4.69
N ARG A 75 -7.44 2.36 -5.21
CA ARG A 75 -7.13 3.55 -6.00
C ARG A 75 -6.97 4.72 -5.04
N SER A 76 -5.77 5.29 -4.99
CA SER A 76 -5.59 6.57 -4.30
C SER A 76 -6.49 7.63 -4.94
N GLY A 77 -7.22 8.38 -4.10
CA GLY A 77 -7.87 9.61 -4.54
C GLY A 77 -6.81 10.51 -5.20
N SER A 78 -7.18 11.24 -6.26
CA SER A 78 -6.26 12.20 -6.86
C SER A 78 -5.62 13.05 -5.77
N PRO A 79 -4.31 13.36 -5.82
CA PRO A 79 -3.75 14.35 -4.91
C PRO A 79 -4.49 15.66 -5.15
N SER A 80 -5.49 15.97 -4.32
CA SER A 80 -6.06 17.31 -4.31
C SER A 80 -4.92 18.24 -3.92
N PRO A 81 -4.71 19.36 -4.62
CA PRO A 81 -3.77 20.36 -4.14
C PRO A 81 -4.16 20.72 -2.71
N SER A 82 -3.17 20.69 -1.82
CA SER A 82 -3.24 20.85 -0.38
C SER A 82 -4.26 21.91 0.10
N PRO A 83 -4.80 21.78 1.32
CA PRO A 83 -5.77 22.71 1.90
C PRO A 83 -5.09 24.03 2.28
N LEU A 84 -4.85 24.88 1.29
CA LEU A 84 -4.61 26.31 1.47
C LEU A 84 -5.58 27.08 0.58
N GLU A 85 -6.83 26.65 0.52
CA GLU A 85 -7.92 27.49 0.02
C GLU A 85 -8.34 28.47 1.13
N ASN A 86 -7.69 29.64 1.06
CA ASN A 86 -8.30 30.96 1.24
C ASN A 86 -9.40 31.15 2.31
N ASN A 87 -9.07 31.02 3.60
CA ASN A 87 -9.91 31.68 4.60
C ASN A 87 -9.70 33.21 4.54
N SER A 88 -10.40 33.85 3.62
CA SER A 88 -10.55 35.31 3.52
C SER A 88 -12.00 35.62 3.22
N SER A 89 -12.88 35.28 4.16
CA SER A 89 -14.09 36.04 4.43
C SER A 89 -14.53 35.77 5.86
N GLN A 90 -14.33 36.77 6.71
CA GLN A 90 -14.91 36.86 8.04
C GLN A 90 -16.42 36.62 7.98
N THR A 91 -16.92 35.70 8.79
CA THR A 91 -18.22 35.90 9.44
C THR A 91 -18.21 35.28 10.83
N PHE A 92 -18.61 36.10 11.79
CA PHE A 92 -18.63 35.85 13.22
C PHE A 92 -19.81 34.97 13.64
N LEU A 93 -19.52 34.07 14.60
CA LEU A 93 -20.37 33.55 15.68
C LEU A 93 -21.39 32.41 15.46
N THR A 94 -21.22 31.43 16.35
CA THR A 94 -22.19 30.52 17.02
C THR A 94 -22.65 29.25 16.29
N GLY A 95 -22.40 28.11 16.95
CA GLY A 95 -23.05 26.83 16.67
C GLY A 95 -22.06 25.71 16.41
N THR A 96 -21.94 24.80 17.38
CA THR A 96 -21.24 23.52 17.26
C THR A 96 -21.88 22.67 16.16
N GLU A 97 -21.17 22.47 15.06
CA GLU A 97 -21.41 21.40 14.08
C GLU A 97 -20.05 20.76 13.77
N PRO A 98 -19.90 19.43 13.85
CA PRO A 98 -18.65 18.79 13.45
C PRO A 98 -18.48 18.95 11.93
N VAL A 99 -17.36 19.57 11.53
CA VAL A 99 -16.96 19.67 10.13
C VAL A 99 -16.68 18.27 9.59
N SER A 100 -17.66 17.68 8.91
CA SER A 100 -17.47 16.49 8.09
C SER A 100 -16.63 16.86 6.87
N SER A 101 -15.31 16.94 7.03
CA SER A 101 -14.38 16.67 5.93
C SER A 101 -14.11 15.17 5.89
N SER A 102 -15.18 14.38 5.80
CA SER A 102 -15.08 12.95 5.54
C SER A 102 -15.08 12.82 4.02
N THR A 103 -13.90 12.76 3.42
CA THR A 103 -13.74 12.08 2.14
C THR A 103 -14.27 10.68 2.39
N THR A 104 -15.52 10.41 1.99
CA THR A 104 -16.06 9.07 2.03
C THR A 104 -15.26 8.27 1.02
N LEU A 105 -14.24 7.55 1.49
CA LEU A 105 -13.62 6.48 0.75
C LEU A 105 -14.74 5.49 0.48
N SER A 106 -15.34 5.59 -0.71
CA SER A 106 -16.26 4.59 -1.23
C SER A 106 -15.45 3.33 -1.41
N MET A 107 -15.32 2.56 -0.34
CA MET A 107 -14.61 1.30 -0.22
C MET A 107 -15.45 0.19 -0.86
N GLY A 108 -15.81 0.42 -2.11
CA GLY A 108 -16.50 -0.51 -2.98
C GLY A 108 -15.55 -0.96 -4.08
N THR A 109 -15.78 -2.17 -4.57
CA THR A 109 -15.15 -2.68 -5.79
C THR A 109 -15.27 -1.66 -6.92
N GLN A 110 -14.18 -0.98 -7.26
CA GLN A 110 -14.12 0.02 -8.33
C GLN A 110 -13.45 -0.57 -9.58
N ILE A 111 -14.04 -0.34 -10.75
CA ILE A 111 -13.42 -0.66 -12.04
C ILE A 111 -12.60 0.55 -12.49
N CYS A 112 -11.32 0.32 -12.80
CA CYS A 112 -10.37 1.32 -13.29
C CYS A 112 -9.92 0.97 -14.71
N GLU A 113 -10.10 1.88 -15.67
CA GLU A 113 -9.54 1.70 -17.01
C GLU A 113 -8.01 1.84 -16.95
N ILE A 114 -7.29 0.90 -17.55
CA ILE A 114 -5.83 0.79 -17.44
C ILE A 114 -5.11 2.06 -17.92
N ASN A 115 -5.66 2.74 -18.94
CA ASN A 115 -5.08 3.93 -19.53
C ASN A 115 -5.37 5.21 -18.73
N SER A 116 -6.33 5.16 -17.80
CA SER A 116 -6.79 6.31 -17.00
C SER A 116 -6.09 6.43 -15.66
N VAL A 117 -5.27 5.44 -15.29
CA VAL A 117 -4.57 5.35 -14.00
C VAL A 117 -3.07 5.18 -14.22
N ASP A 118 -2.28 5.53 -13.20
CA ASP A 118 -0.88 5.14 -13.11
C ASP A 118 -0.75 3.92 -12.18
N LEU A 119 0.03 2.92 -12.58
CA LEU A 119 0.18 1.68 -11.82
C LEU A 119 1.38 1.77 -10.88
N SER A 120 1.12 1.68 -9.57
CA SER A 120 2.16 1.54 -8.56
C SER A 120 2.25 0.08 -8.15
N ILE A 121 3.22 -0.64 -8.75
CA ILE A 121 3.38 -2.10 -8.57
C ILE A 121 4.46 -2.37 -7.52
N HIS A 122 4.06 -3.01 -6.43
CA HIS A 122 4.91 -3.49 -5.34
C HIS A 122 5.17 -4.97 -5.52
N VAL A 123 6.42 -5.32 -5.83
CA VAL A 123 6.84 -6.70 -6.08
C VAL A 123 7.51 -7.24 -4.82
N TYR A 124 7.13 -8.43 -4.38
CA TYR A 124 7.69 -9.05 -3.17
C TYR A 124 7.75 -10.58 -3.27
N GLN A 125 8.53 -11.17 -2.37
CA GLN A 125 8.60 -12.61 -2.11
C GLN A 125 8.34 -12.85 -0.63
N LEU A 126 7.74 -13.99 -0.31
CA LEU A 126 7.56 -14.41 1.08
C LEU A 126 8.79 -15.18 1.54
N ASN A 127 9.23 -14.86 2.75
CA ASN A 127 10.18 -15.66 3.50
C ASN A 127 9.46 -16.84 4.18
N ASP A 128 10.02 -18.03 4.03
CA ASP A 128 9.48 -19.29 4.56
C ASP A 128 10.19 -19.75 5.85
N GLU A 129 11.23 -19.03 6.31
CA GLU A 129 12.08 -19.44 7.44
C GLU A 129 11.45 -19.23 8.84
N GLY A 130 10.24 -18.70 8.92
CA GLY A 130 9.49 -18.53 10.16
C GLY A 130 10.19 -17.69 11.24
N ALA A 131 9.76 -17.87 12.49
CA ALA A 131 10.26 -17.10 13.61
C ALA A 131 11.65 -17.61 14.02
N THR A 132 12.64 -16.72 14.04
CA THR A 132 13.89 -16.95 14.77
C THR A 132 13.67 -16.64 16.25
N GLU A 133 14.01 -17.59 17.12
CA GLU A 133 13.87 -17.43 18.57
C GLU A 133 15.16 -16.86 19.17
N GLU A 134 15.06 -15.74 19.87
CA GLU A 134 16.16 -15.17 20.64
C GLU A 134 16.09 -15.66 22.09
N PHE A 135 17.19 -16.20 22.60
CA PHE A 135 17.28 -16.80 23.93
C PHE A 135 18.21 -16.01 24.85
N ASP A 136 17.84 -15.93 26.13
CA ASP A 136 18.73 -15.44 27.20
C ASP A 136 19.49 -16.61 27.81
N TYR A 137 20.82 -16.62 27.59
CA TYR A 137 21.73 -17.65 28.09
C TYR A 137 22.44 -17.26 29.39
N ASP A 138 22.37 -16.00 29.82
CA ASP A 138 23.17 -15.47 30.94
C ASP A 138 22.36 -15.34 32.25
N ARG A 139 21.03 -15.19 32.14
CA ARG A 139 20.16 -14.92 33.29
C ARG A 139 19.42 -16.13 33.84
N SER A 140 19.45 -17.25 33.14
CA SER A 140 18.84 -18.50 33.61
C SER A 140 19.82 -19.25 34.52
N GLY A 141 19.65 -19.12 35.85
CA GLY A 141 20.18 -20.11 36.81
C GLY A 141 19.49 -21.49 36.69
N HIS A 142 18.92 -21.80 35.54
CA HIS A 142 18.20 -23.02 35.17
C HIS A 142 18.96 -23.70 34.04
N ASP A 143 18.85 -25.03 33.94
CA ASP A 143 19.54 -25.85 32.92
C ASP A 143 19.08 -25.58 31.47
N GLN A 144 18.06 -24.74 31.26
CA GLN A 144 17.55 -24.40 29.93
C GLN A 144 17.40 -22.88 29.74
N PRO A 145 17.83 -22.36 28.58
CA PRO A 145 17.70 -20.93 28.26
C PRO A 145 16.23 -20.55 28.04
N ALA A 146 15.87 -19.33 28.44
CA ALA A 146 14.51 -18.82 28.27
C ALA A 146 14.39 -18.03 26.94
N MET A 147 13.34 -18.31 26.17
CA MET A 147 13.00 -17.55 24.96
C MET A 147 12.54 -16.13 25.35
N MET A 148 13.16 -15.12 24.75
CA MET A 148 12.94 -13.69 25.03
C MET A 148 12.10 -13.01 23.96
N ALA A 149 12.35 -13.35 22.69
CA ALA A 149 11.70 -12.70 21.56
C ALA A 149 11.58 -13.66 20.37
N HIS A 150 10.60 -13.35 19.52
CA HIS A 150 10.47 -13.92 18.20
C HIS A 150 10.81 -12.86 17.16
N HIS A 151 11.65 -13.21 16.19
CA HIS A 151 12.08 -12.35 15.10
C HIS A 151 11.62 -12.92 13.75
N TRP A 152 11.01 -12.10 12.90
CA TRP A 152 10.62 -12.48 11.54
C TRP A 152 11.25 -11.54 10.51
N VAL A 153 11.78 -12.13 9.43
CA VAL A 153 12.16 -11.38 8.24
C VAL A 153 10.92 -11.16 7.37
N LEU A 154 10.61 -9.90 7.08
CA LEU A 154 9.44 -9.52 6.28
C LEU A 154 9.80 -9.34 4.79
N PRO A 155 8.85 -9.61 3.89
CA PRO A 155 7.54 -10.23 4.12
C PRO A 155 7.67 -11.72 4.47
N CYS A 156 6.91 -12.23 5.45
CA CYS A 156 6.95 -13.66 5.85
C CYS A 156 5.64 -14.37 5.50
N ARG A 157 5.72 -15.69 5.25
CA ARG A 157 4.56 -16.50 4.87
C ARG A 157 3.51 -16.60 5.98
N GLU A 158 3.91 -16.58 7.24
CA GLU A 158 3.01 -16.69 8.38
C GLU A 158 2.02 -15.54 8.48
N PHE A 159 2.37 -14.36 7.96
CA PHE A 159 1.52 -13.17 8.03
C PHE A 159 0.67 -12.95 6.78
N GLU A 160 0.82 -13.81 5.77
CA GLU A 160 0.03 -13.72 4.56
C GLU A 160 -1.47 -13.90 4.84
N GLY A 161 -2.29 -12.98 4.33
CA GLY A 161 -3.74 -13.01 4.48
C GLY A 161 -4.25 -12.68 5.89
N ILE A 162 -3.38 -12.41 6.87
CA ILE A 162 -3.84 -11.98 8.20
C ILE A 162 -4.63 -10.68 8.07
N TRP A 163 -4.13 -9.72 7.29
CA TRP A 163 -4.77 -8.42 7.10
C TRP A 163 -6.22 -8.55 6.62
N ASP A 164 -6.47 -9.36 5.58
CA ASP A 164 -7.81 -9.51 5.00
C ASP A 164 -8.79 -10.26 5.92
N ASN A 165 -8.28 -11.08 6.85
CA ASN A 165 -9.10 -11.83 7.80
C ASN A 165 -9.48 -11.03 9.06
N LEU A 166 -8.84 -9.90 9.29
CA LEU A 166 -9.18 -9.01 10.39
C LEU A 166 -10.39 -8.15 9.99
N ILE A 167 -11.51 -8.30 10.67
CA ILE A 167 -12.75 -7.55 10.39
C ILE A 167 -13.03 -6.63 11.58
N PHE A 168 -13.03 -5.32 11.33
CA PHE A 168 -13.32 -4.28 12.31
C PHE A 168 -14.41 -3.33 11.80
N ASP A 169 -15.31 -2.89 12.68
CA ASP A 169 -16.46 -2.05 12.30
C ASP A 169 -16.07 -0.61 11.91
N ASP A 170 -15.01 -0.04 12.51
CA ASP A 170 -14.66 1.39 12.40
C ASP A 170 -13.57 1.71 11.36
N GLN A 171 -13.36 0.86 10.35
CA GLN A 171 -12.27 1.00 9.36
C GLN A 171 -10.89 1.19 10.03
N VAL A 172 -10.69 0.54 11.18
CA VAL A 172 -9.49 0.70 12.01
C VAL A 172 -8.22 0.39 11.22
N GLN A 173 -8.27 -0.63 10.36
CA GLN A 173 -7.20 -1.01 9.44
C GLN A 173 -6.72 0.15 8.56
N ILE A 174 -7.64 0.84 7.89
CA ILE A 174 -7.30 1.95 7.00
C ILE A 174 -6.72 3.10 7.80
N LYS A 175 -7.38 3.49 8.89
CA LYS A 175 -6.90 4.59 9.75
C LYS A 175 -5.48 4.31 10.27
N LEU A 176 -5.19 3.07 10.63
CA LEU A 176 -3.85 2.66 11.07
C LEU A 176 -2.84 2.73 9.92
N LEU A 177 -3.23 2.27 8.72
CA LEU A 177 -2.36 2.33 7.55
C LEU A 177 -2.06 3.78 7.13
N GLU A 178 -3.07 4.65 7.12
CA GLU A 178 -2.94 6.09 6.86
C GLU A 178 -2.05 6.78 7.90
N TYR A 179 -2.19 6.42 9.18
CA TYR A 179 -1.35 6.94 10.25
C TYR A 179 0.13 6.57 10.02
N VAL A 180 0.41 5.30 9.70
CA VAL A 180 1.78 4.82 9.42
C VAL A 180 2.34 5.49 8.16
N TYR A 181 1.55 5.62 7.09
CA TYR A 181 1.98 6.29 5.86
C TYR A 181 2.33 7.77 6.10
N THR A 182 1.45 8.49 6.81
CA THR A 182 1.65 9.90 7.15
C THR A 182 2.88 10.07 8.05
N THR A 183 3.05 9.17 9.00
CA THR A 183 4.21 9.06 9.87
C THR A 183 5.51 8.92 9.06
N PHE A 184 5.57 8.00 8.11
CA PHE A 184 6.72 7.85 7.23
C PHE A 184 6.95 9.09 6.37
N LEU A 185 5.89 9.71 5.86
CA LEU A 185 5.99 10.94 5.09
C LEU A 185 6.56 12.10 5.92
N PHE A 186 6.12 12.26 7.17
CA PHE A 186 6.66 13.28 8.07
C PHE A 186 8.13 13.04 8.41
N SER A 187 8.51 11.78 8.60
CA SER A 187 9.91 11.38 8.77
C SER A 187 10.76 11.73 7.54
N ASP A 188 10.28 11.41 6.32
CA ASP A 188 10.95 11.74 5.06
C ASP A 188 11.09 13.26 4.85
N LYS A 189 10.10 14.04 5.30
CA LYS A 189 10.15 15.51 5.28
C LYS A 189 10.89 16.13 6.46
N ASN A 190 11.45 15.32 7.37
CA ASN A 190 12.18 15.75 8.55
C ASN A 190 11.41 16.81 9.36
N VAL A 191 10.10 16.58 9.54
CA VAL A 191 9.21 17.47 10.30
C VAL A 191 9.70 17.54 11.76
N ASN A 192 9.72 18.74 12.33
CA ASN A 192 10.15 18.92 13.71
C ASN A 192 9.14 18.25 14.68
N PRO A 193 9.56 17.22 15.44
CA PRO A 193 8.66 16.50 16.36
C PRO A 193 8.18 17.37 17.53
N ASP A 194 8.88 18.46 17.86
CA ASP A 194 8.46 19.41 18.90
C ASP A 194 7.26 20.28 18.45
N LEU A 195 7.06 20.43 17.14
CA LEU A 195 5.96 21.18 16.55
C LEU A 195 4.77 20.29 16.17
N VAL A 196 5.07 19.08 15.71
CA VAL A 196 4.07 18.06 15.35
C VAL A 196 4.48 16.75 16.01
N SER A 197 3.83 16.42 17.13
CA SER A 197 4.10 15.20 17.88
C SER A 197 3.39 13.99 17.27
N TRP A 198 4.09 12.87 17.19
CA TRP A 198 3.59 11.56 16.77
C TRP A 198 4.19 10.50 17.70
N ASN A 199 3.46 10.14 18.76
CA ASN A 199 3.78 9.09 19.74
C ASN A 199 2.50 8.36 20.13
#